data_AF-A0A1M6FC92-F1
#
_entry.id   AF-A0A1M6FC92-F1
#
_cell.length_a   1.000
_cell.length_b   1.000
_cell.length_c   1.000
_cell.angle_alpha   90.00
_cell.angle_beta   90.00
_cell.angle_gamma   90.00
#
_symmetry.space_group_name_H-M   'P 1'
#
loop_
_entity.id
_entity.type
_entity.pdbx_description
1 polymer ?
#
loop_
_entity_poly.entity_id
_entity_poly.type
_entity_poly.pdbx_seq_one_letter_code
_entity_poly.pdbx_strand_id
1 'polypeptide(L)'
;MNNEKWNEICFILSDNIRTDISESDFELNVVQALRVLDWKEYSGDIEIRPSFQVGASNRITPDFVIKDSDNRKLFVIEIKQPNIPLNSRFQQQLFSYMRQLKLEYGILIGQGIQIFYDGNLAKQEDPILLETIKFTKDNDKGLKFVEIFAKENFNQESLRNFTLNGLKKLNRREEHKELTKKLLDENYQEKISELIKQDFLDQYDGELIESVLENLRIEIRAKNALPTQSELPKREFSKERIVDYSNGILPIELNPSTEYEFKRRLLLTKTAYITTFYKNGTSKQKVWNANRFRETSGVLGNLRSRPEFRNGEWQKLGIEKVLVSIDK
;
A
#
# COMPACT_ATOMS: atom_id res chain seq x y z
N MET A 1 -10.63 -12.06 -27.93
CA MET A 1 -11.69 -12.23 -26.92
C MET A 1 -11.31 -11.75 -25.52
N ASN A 2 -10.49 -12.45 -24.70
CA ASN A 2 -10.20 -11.99 -23.32
C ASN A 2 -9.52 -10.62 -23.27
N ASN A 3 -8.62 -10.33 -24.22
CA ASN A 3 -7.98 -9.02 -24.31
C ASN A 3 -8.95 -7.89 -24.67
N GLU A 4 -9.87 -8.14 -25.61
CA GLU A 4 -10.91 -7.17 -25.97
C GLU A 4 -11.85 -6.91 -24.79
N LYS A 5 -12.34 -7.97 -24.13
CA LYS A 5 -13.16 -7.86 -22.90
C LYS A 5 -12.43 -7.04 -21.81
N TRP A 6 -11.15 -7.28 -21.58
CA TRP A 6 -10.37 -6.51 -20.59
C TRP A 6 -10.19 -5.04 -21.00
N ASN A 7 -9.88 -4.78 -22.26
CA ASN A 7 -9.68 -3.42 -22.76
C ASN A 7 -10.99 -2.62 -22.73
N GLU A 8 -12.14 -3.28 -22.98
CA GLU A 8 -13.47 -2.69 -22.82
C GLU A 8 -13.77 -2.37 -21.35
N ILE A 9 -13.44 -3.27 -20.42
CA ILE A 9 -13.55 -3.00 -18.97
C ILE A 9 -12.68 -1.80 -18.57
N CYS A 10 -11.44 -1.70 -19.07
CA CYS A 10 -10.59 -0.54 -18.82
C CYS A 10 -11.20 0.75 -19.37
N PHE A 11 -11.82 0.69 -20.55
CA PHE A 11 -12.50 1.84 -21.13
C PHE A 11 -13.67 2.30 -20.25
N ILE A 12 -14.53 1.37 -19.83
CA ILE A 12 -15.74 1.66 -19.03
C ILE A 12 -15.39 2.14 -17.62
N LEU A 13 -14.37 1.54 -16.98
CA LEU A 13 -14.05 1.76 -15.57
C LEU A 13 -12.91 2.76 -15.33
N SER A 14 -12.26 3.27 -16.39
CA SER A 14 -11.14 4.20 -16.28
C SER A 14 -11.12 5.23 -17.40
N ASP A 15 -10.94 4.81 -18.67
CA ASP A 15 -10.64 5.77 -19.75
C ASP A 15 -11.80 6.72 -20.05
N ASN A 16 -13.04 6.26 -19.90
CA ASN A 16 -14.26 7.03 -20.17
C ASN A 16 -14.92 7.62 -18.90
N ILE A 17 -14.14 7.77 -17.82
CA ILE A 17 -14.65 8.25 -16.54
C ILE A 17 -14.23 9.70 -16.28
N ARG A 18 -15.18 10.51 -15.83
CA ARG A 18 -14.92 11.85 -15.30
C ARG A 18 -14.33 11.78 -13.90
N THR A 19 -13.37 12.65 -13.61
CA THR A 19 -12.65 12.69 -12.32
C THR A 19 -13.54 12.96 -11.11
N ASP A 20 -14.74 13.50 -11.31
CA ASP A 20 -15.74 13.87 -10.30
C ASP A 20 -17.00 12.99 -10.36
N ILE A 21 -16.94 11.81 -11.01
CA ILE A 21 -18.07 10.89 -11.11
C ILE A 21 -18.60 10.51 -9.71
N SER A 22 -19.93 10.52 -9.57
CA SER A 22 -20.57 10.07 -8.33
C SER A 22 -20.47 8.55 -8.18
N GLU A 23 -20.61 8.03 -6.95
CA GLU A 23 -20.60 6.58 -6.71
C GLU A 23 -21.78 5.89 -7.42
N SER A 24 -22.95 6.55 -7.49
CA SER A 24 -24.13 6.05 -8.21
C SER A 24 -23.93 6.01 -9.73
N ASP A 25 -23.28 7.00 -10.32
CA ASP A 25 -22.97 6.96 -11.76
C ASP A 25 -21.88 5.93 -12.06
N PHE A 26 -20.91 5.78 -11.15
CA PHE A 26 -19.90 4.72 -11.26
C PHE A 26 -20.51 3.32 -11.13
N GLU A 27 -21.55 3.15 -10.32
CA GLU A 27 -22.33 1.91 -10.23
C GLU A 27 -22.85 1.46 -11.60
N LEU A 28 -23.37 2.39 -12.41
CA LEU A 28 -23.85 2.10 -13.76
C LEU A 28 -22.72 1.61 -14.68
N ASN A 29 -21.53 2.20 -14.56
CA ASN A 29 -20.34 1.74 -15.30
C ASN A 29 -19.90 0.35 -14.85
N VAL A 30 -19.97 0.05 -13.55
CA VAL A 30 -19.66 -1.29 -13.03
C VAL A 30 -20.67 -2.32 -13.55
N VAL A 31 -21.97 -1.99 -13.61
CA VAL A 31 -22.97 -2.85 -14.25
C VAL A 31 -22.64 -3.11 -15.72
N GLN A 32 -22.21 -2.09 -16.48
CA GLN A 32 -21.77 -2.27 -17.86
C GLN A 32 -20.55 -3.19 -17.96
N ALA A 33 -19.54 -3.00 -17.11
CA ALA A 33 -18.35 -3.85 -17.08
C ALA A 33 -18.69 -5.32 -16.72
N LEU A 34 -19.66 -5.54 -15.82
CA LEU A 34 -20.16 -6.88 -15.50
C LEU A 34 -20.87 -7.54 -16.70
N ARG A 35 -21.57 -6.76 -17.53
CA ARG A 35 -22.18 -7.26 -18.78
C ARG A 35 -21.13 -7.73 -19.79
N VAL A 36 -19.96 -7.08 -19.85
CA VAL A 36 -18.82 -7.55 -20.68
C VAL A 36 -18.32 -8.94 -20.24
N LEU A 37 -18.48 -9.25 -18.95
CA LEU A 37 -18.21 -10.58 -18.37
C LEU A 37 -19.41 -11.54 -18.46
N ASP A 38 -20.46 -11.16 -19.20
CA ASP A 38 -21.71 -11.89 -19.39
C ASP A 38 -22.60 -12.06 -18.13
N TRP A 39 -22.34 -11.30 -17.07
CA TRP A 39 -23.23 -11.21 -15.91
C TRP A 39 -24.35 -10.20 -16.20
N LYS A 40 -25.60 -10.64 -16.12
CA LYS A 40 -26.76 -9.85 -16.57
C LYS A 40 -27.84 -9.77 -15.49
N GLU A 41 -28.23 -8.54 -15.16
CA GLU A 41 -29.30 -8.27 -14.19
C GLU A 41 -30.64 -8.91 -14.60
N TYR A 42 -31.03 -8.81 -15.88
CA TYR A 42 -32.29 -9.40 -16.36
C TYR A 42 -32.32 -10.94 -16.26
N SER A 43 -31.15 -11.58 -16.23
CA SER A 43 -31.01 -13.03 -16.05
C SER A 43 -31.01 -13.43 -14.57
N GLY A 44 -31.07 -12.46 -13.65
CA GLY A 44 -31.00 -12.68 -12.21
C GLY A 44 -29.58 -12.91 -11.68
N ASP A 45 -28.56 -12.74 -12.52
CA ASP A 45 -27.17 -13.00 -12.16
C ASP A 45 -26.58 -11.96 -11.20
N ILE A 46 -27.17 -10.75 -11.18
CA ILE A 46 -26.69 -9.61 -10.42
C ILE A 46 -27.83 -9.13 -9.53
N GLU A 47 -27.63 -9.11 -8.21
CA GLU A 47 -28.46 -8.36 -7.28
C GLU A 47 -27.78 -7.02 -6.97
N ILE A 48 -28.45 -5.92 -7.30
CA ILE A 48 -27.98 -4.55 -7.05
C ILE A 48 -28.56 -4.07 -5.71
N ARG A 49 -27.69 -3.61 -4.80
CA ARG A 49 -28.03 -3.14 -3.45
C ARG A 49 -28.99 -4.06 -2.68
N PRO A 50 -28.80 -5.40 -2.67
CA PRO A 50 -29.68 -6.29 -1.93
C PRO A 50 -29.55 -6.04 -0.43
N SER A 51 -30.67 -5.97 0.27
CA SER A 51 -30.67 -5.73 1.71
C SER A 51 -30.86 -7.03 2.47
N PHE A 52 -29.86 -7.44 3.26
CA PHE A 52 -29.91 -8.65 4.09
C PHE A 52 -30.04 -8.30 5.57
N GLN A 53 -30.91 -9.00 6.28
CA GLN A 53 -31.03 -8.85 7.73
C GLN A 53 -29.87 -9.56 8.43
N VAL A 54 -29.25 -8.86 9.38
CA VAL A 54 -28.16 -9.38 10.21
C VAL A 54 -28.56 -9.16 11.67
N GLY A 55 -28.92 -10.23 12.36
CA GLY A 55 -29.46 -10.17 13.71
C GLY A 55 -30.86 -9.53 13.78
N ALA A 56 -31.23 -9.04 14.97
CA ALA A 56 -32.59 -8.57 15.23
C ALA A 56 -32.94 -7.26 14.50
N SER A 57 -32.01 -6.30 14.43
CA SER A 57 -32.31 -4.93 13.97
C SER A 57 -31.36 -4.38 12.90
N ASN A 58 -30.24 -5.05 12.59
CA ASN A 58 -29.27 -4.54 11.63
C ASN A 58 -29.52 -5.12 10.24
N ARG A 59 -29.17 -4.34 9.21
CA ARG A 59 -29.17 -4.79 7.82
C ARG A 59 -27.83 -4.44 7.18
N ILE A 60 -27.40 -5.31 6.28
CA ILE A 60 -26.26 -5.06 5.39
C ILE A 60 -26.79 -4.90 3.97
N THR A 61 -26.17 -3.99 3.23
CA THR A 61 -26.53 -3.71 1.84
C THR A 61 -25.23 -3.58 1.05
N PRO A 62 -24.66 -4.69 0.53
CA PRO A 62 -23.56 -4.63 -0.42
C PRO A 62 -24.01 -3.98 -1.73
N ASP A 63 -23.09 -3.42 -2.52
CA ASP A 63 -23.42 -2.82 -3.80
C ASP A 63 -23.89 -3.86 -4.83
N PHE A 64 -23.17 -4.99 -4.93
CA PHE A 64 -23.57 -6.10 -5.79
C PHE A 64 -23.34 -7.47 -5.17
N VAL A 65 -24.25 -8.40 -5.44
CA VAL A 65 -24.04 -9.84 -5.21
C VAL A 65 -24.21 -10.57 -6.53
N ILE A 66 -23.20 -11.33 -6.93
CA ILE A 66 -23.21 -12.12 -8.15
C ILE A 66 -23.66 -13.54 -7.84
N LYS A 67 -24.52 -14.10 -8.68
CA LYS A 67 -25.14 -15.42 -8.50
C LYS A 67 -24.99 -16.29 -9.75
N ASP A 68 -25.01 -17.60 -9.55
CA ASP A 68 -25.18 -18.55 -10.65
C ASP A 68 -26.66 -18.72 -11.05
N SER A 69 -26.89 -19.54 -12.07
CA SER A 69 -28.22 -19.92 -12.55
C SER A 69 -29.06 -20.66 -11.50
N ASP A 70 -28.43 -21.27 -10.50
CA ASP A 70 -29.07 -21.97 -9.39
C ASP A 70 -29.36 -21.03 -8.20
N ASN A 71 -29.20 -19.71 -8.41
CA ASN A 71 -29.39 -18.66 -7.42
C ASN A 71 -28.42 -18.76 -6.22
N ARG A 72 -27.30 -19.49 -6.36
CA ARG A 72 -26.24 -19.54 -5.36
C ARG A 72 -25.37 -18.31 -5.51
N LYS A 73 -25.07 -17.67 -4.38
CA LYS A 73 -24.21 -16.49 -4.33
C LYS A 73 -22.75 -16.93 -4.54
N LEU A 74 -22.08 -16.30 -5.49
CA LEU A 74 -20.72 -16.65 -5.92
C LEU A 74 -19.68 -15.74 -5.29
N PHE A 75 -19.88 -14.43 -5.39
CA PHE A 75 -19.02 -13.40 -4.82
C PHE A 75 -19.77 -12.09 -4.65
N VAL A 76 -19.24 -11.21 -3.80
CA VAL A 76 -19.79 -9.90 -3.50
C VAL A 76 -18.86 -8.80 -4.03
N ILE A 77 -19.43 -7.69 -4.49
CA ILE A 77 -18.68 -6.54 -4.97
C ILE A 77 -19.06 -5.32 -4.14
N GLU A 78 -18.04 -4.59 -3.70
CA GLU A 78 -18.15 -3.24 -3.16
C GLU A 78 -17.50 -2.27 -4.15
N ILE A 79 -18.12 -1.12 -4.38
CA ILE A 79 -17.58 -0.08 -5.26
C ILE A 79 -17.23 1.18 -4.48
N LYS A 80 -16.24 1.92 -4.96
CA LYS A 80 -15.91 3.26 -4.47
C LYS A 80 -15.56 4.15 -5.65
N GLN A 81 -15.68 5.46 -5.46
CA GLN A 81 -15.32 6.41 -6.51
C GLN A 81 -13.86 6.20 -6.97
N PRO A 82 -13.58 6.23 -8.29
CA PRO A 82 -12.25 5.97 -8.83
C PRO A 82 -11.16 6.94 -8.35
N ASN A 83 -11.54 8.16 -7.98
CA ASN A 83 -10.64 9.20 -7.49
C ASN A 83 -10.29 9.06 -5.99
N ILE A 84 -10.94 8.14 -5.27
CA ILE A 84 -10.67 7.89 -3.85
C ILE A 84 -9.73 6.68 -3.72
N PRO A 85 -8.56 6.84 -3.05
CA PRO A 85 -7.69 5.72 -2.76
C PRO A 85 -8.38 4.67 -1.90
N LEU A 86 -8.31 3.41 -2.35
CA LEU A 86 -8.79 2.27 -1.59
C LEU A 86 -8.00 2.15 -0.28
N ASN A 87 -8.72 2.02 0.84
CA ASN A 87 -8.15 1.98 2.18
C ASN A 87 -8.80 0.87 3.03
N SER A 88 -8.27 0.66 4.23
CA SER A 88 -8.71 -0.39 5.14
C SER A 88 -10.18 -0.32 5.53
N ARG A 89 -10.79 0.88 5.59
CA ARG A 89 -12.20 1.03 5.93
C ARG A 89 -13.11 0.39 4.87
N PHE A 90 -12.82 0.61 3.59
CA PHE A 90 -13.59 0.03 2.49
C PHE A 90 -13.41 -1.49 2.43
N GLN A 91 -12.20 -1.97 2.73
CA GLN A 91 -11.92 -3.40 2.84
C GLN A 91 -12.73 -4.04 3.96
N GLN A 92 -12.76 -3.44 5.15
CA GLN A 92 -13.53 -3.96 6.29
C GLN A 92 -15.05 -4.01 6.01
N GLN A 93 -15.57 -3.05 5.23
CA GLN A 93 -16.95 -3.08 4.77
C GLN A 93 -17.20 -4.31 3.87
N LEU A 94 -16.37 -4.53 2.86
CA LEU A 94 -16.43 -5.71 2.00
C LEU A 94 -16.29 -7.02 2.81
N PHE A 95 -15.37 -7.07 3.76
CA PHE A 95 -15.13 -8.25 4.61
C PHE A 95 -16.36 -8.60 5.46
N SER A 96 -17.06 -7.59 5.96
CA SER A 96 -18.33 -7.78 6.64
C SER A 96 -19.34 -8.50 5.75
N TYR A 97 -19.48 -8.08 4.49
CA TYR A 97 -20.39 -8.72 3.55
C TYR A 97 -19.98 -10.15 3.21
N MET A 98 -18.68 -10.38 2.95
CA MET A 98 -18.15 -11.72 2.69
C MET A 98 -18.51 -12.70 3.82
N ARG A 99 -18.22 -12.33 5.07
CA ARG A 99 -18.47 -13.19 6.24
C ARG A 99 -19.96 -13.41 6.50
N GLN A 100 -20.78 -12.36 6.44
CA GLN A 100 -22.21 -12.47 6.70
C GLN A 100 -22.94 -13.29 5.61
N LEU A 101 -22.47 -13.21 4.36
CA LEU A 101 -23.00 -13.98 3.24
C LEU A 101 -22.32 -15.34 3.06
N LYS A 102 -21.29 -15.66 3.86
CA LYS A 102 -20.47 -16.87 3.77
C LYS A 102 -19.86 -17.06 2.37
N LEU A 103 -19.37 -15.97 1.79
CA LEU A 103 -18.75 -15.95 0.47
C LEU A 103 -17.23 -15.96 0.60
N GLU A 104 -16.60 -16.88 -0.13
CA GLU A 104 -15.13 -16.99 -0.12
C GLU A 104 -14.45 -15.84 -0.87
N TYR A 105 -15.13 -15.19 -1.82
CA TYR A 105 -14.54 -14.16 -2.66
C TYR A 105 -15.30 -12.83 -2.55
N GLY A 106 -14.53 -11.75 -2.45
CA GLY A 106 -15.02 -10.38 -2.47
C GLY A 106 -14.15 -9.53 -3.39
N ILE A 107 -14.79 -8.59 -4.11
CA ILE A 107 -14.11 -7.71 -5.04
C ILE A 107 -14.38 -6.25 -4.63
N LEU A 108 -13.32 -5.46 -4.50
CA LEU A 108 -13.42 -4.02 -4.29
C LEU A 108 -13.01 -3.30 -5.58
N ILE A 109 -13.91 -2.51 -6.15
CA ILE A 109 -13.68 -1.77 -7.40
C ILE A 109 -13.66 -0.26 -7.11
N GLY A 110 -12.60 0.42 -7.50
CA GLY A 110 -12.48 1.89 -7.39
C GLY A 110 -11.38 2.40 -8.30
N GLN A 111 -10.27 2.92 -7.75
CA GLN A 111 -9.08 3.28 -8.56
C GLN A 111 -8.46 2.09 -9.33
N GLY A 112 -8.87 0.87 -8.97
CA GLY A 112 -8.45 -0.40 -9.54
C GLY A 112 -9.33 -1.50 -8.96
N ILE A 113 -9.00 -2.76 -9.27
CA ILE A 113 -9.71 -3.94 -8.75
C ILE A 113 -8.84 -4.61 -7.70
N GLN A 114 -9.40 -4.85 -6.51
CA GLN A 114 -8.78 -5.68 -5.47
C GLN A 114 -9.63 -6.92 -5.23
N ILE A 115 -8.99 -8.09 -5.23
CA ILE A 115 -9.67 -9.38 -5.07
C ILE A 115 -9.24 -9.98 -3.74
N PHE A 116 -10.22 -10.28 -2.89
CA PHE A 116 -10.02 -10.84 -1.55
C PHE A 116 -10.56 -12.26 -1.45
N TYR A 117 -9.92 -13.04 -0.58
CA TYR A 117 -10.29 -14.42 -0.30
C TYR A 117 -10.43 -14.67 1.20
N ASP A 118 -11.57 -15.25 1.60
CA ASP A 118 -11.93 -15.62 2.98
C ASP A 118 -12.51 -17.05 3.02
N GLY A 119 -11.72 -18.00 2.51
CA GLY A 119 -12.08 -19.42 2.53
C GLY A 119 -11.09 -20.28 3.30
N ASN A 120 -11.30 -21.59 3.25
CA ASN A 120 -10.55 -22.57 4.04
C ASN A 120 -9.03 -22.63 3.78
N LEU A 121 -8.54 -22.04 2.69
CA LEU A 121 -7.11 -21.95 2.41
C LEU A 121 -6.43 -20.79 3.16
N ALA A 122 -7.20 -19.87 3.74
CA ALA A 122 -6.67 -18.76 4.53
C ALA A 122 -6.21 -19.27 5.90
N LYS A 123 -4.98 -18.94 6.28
CA LYS A 123 -4.40 -19.29 7.60
C LYS A 123 -4.52 -18.17 8.63
N GLN A 124 -5.18 -17.07 8.28
CA GLN A 124 -5.32 -15.86 9.07
C GLN A 124 -6.80 -15.52 9.25
N GLU A 125 -7.11 -14.74 10.29
CA GLU A 125 -8.50 -14.38 10.62
C GLU A 125 -9.14 -13.43 9.59
N ASP A 126 -8.33 -12.55 8.99
CA ASP A 126 -8.83 -11.56 8.02
C ASP A 126 -8.70 -12.04 6.56
N PRO A 127 -9.65 -11.64 5.69
CA PRO A 127 -9.57 -11.97 4.26
C PRO A 127 -8.24 -11.54 3.63
N ILE A 128 -7.69 -12.40 2.78
CA ILE A 128 -6.39 -12.22 2.16
C ILE A 128 -6.57 -11.47 0.83
N LEU A 129 -5.79 -10.41 0.61
CA LEU A 129 -5.69 -9.76 -0.70
C LEU A 129 -4.91 -10.65 -1.68
N LEU A 130 -5.60 -11.29 -2.61
CA LEU A 130 -4.99 -12.17 -3.62
C LEU A 130 -4.32 -11.38 -4.75
N GLU A 131 -4.98 -10.33 -5.24
CA GLU A 131 -4.48 -9.56 -6.37
C GLU A 131 -4.97 -8.11 -6.36
N THR A 132 -4.14 -7.22 -6.89
CA THR A 132 -4.51 -5.84 -7.22
C THR A 132 -4.22 -5.57 -8.69
N ILE A 133 -5.26 -5.13 -9.40
CA ILE A 133 -5.26 -4.92 -10.85
C ILE A 133 -5.48 -3.43 -11.12
N LYS A 134 -4.59 -2.85 -11.91
CA LYS A 134 -4.73 -1.47 -12.39
C LYS A 134 -5.42 -1.48 -13.74
N PHE A 135 -6.30 -0.50 -13.98
CA PHE A 135 -6.90 -0.30 -15.30
C PHE A 135 -5.85 0.21 -16.28
N THR A 136 -5.28 -0.73 -17.01
CA THR A 136 -4.21 -0.54 -17.98
C THR A 136 -4.46 -1.56 -19.07
N LYS A 137 -4.47 -1.12 -20.32
CA LYS A 137 -4.65 -2.01 -21.47
C LYS A 137 -3.55 -3.07 -21.48
N ASP A 138 -3.90 -4.26 -21.96
CA ASP A 138 -2.98 -5.40 -22.07
C ASP A 138 -2.31 -5.81 -20.73
N ASN A 139 -3.00 -5.60 -19.60
CA ASN A 139 -2.51 -6.02 -18.30
C ASN A 139 -2.76 -7.51 -18.06
N ASP A 140 -1.69 -8.32 -17.92
CA ASP A 140 -1.77 -9.76 -17.67
C ASP A 140 -2.71 -10.15 -16.52
N LYS A 141 -2.74 -9.35 -15.44
CA LYS A 141 -3.63 -9.62 -14.30
C LYS A 141 -5.08 -9.36 -14.65
N GLY A 142 -5.33 -8.34 -15.48
CA GLY A 142 -6.65 -8.02 -16.01
C GLY A 142 -7.16 -9.09 -16.98
N LEU A 143 -6.28 -9.58 -17.87
CA LEU A 143 -6.58 -10.72 -18.72
C LEU A 143 -6.96 -11.95 -17.90
N LYS A 144 -6.17 -12.24 -16.85
CA LYS A 144 -6.44 -13.37 -15.95
C LYS A 144 -7.74 -13.18 -15.16
N PHE A 145 -8.08 -11.94 -14.79
CA PHE A 145 -9.35 -11.63 -14.17
C PHE A 145 -10.52 -11.94 -15.09
N VAL A 146 -10.49 -11.51 -16.34
CA VAL A 146 -11.52 -11.85 -17.33
C VAL A 146 -11.63 -13.36 -17.51
N GLU A 147 -10.49 -14.06 -17.62
CA GLU A 147 -10.47 -15.52 -17.76
C GLU A 147 -11.19 -16.25 -16.62
N ILE A 148 -11.02 -15.79 -15.37
CA ILE A 148 -11.57 -16.47 -14.19
C ILE A 148 -12.99 -16.00 -13.85
N PHE A 149 -13.26 -14.69 -13.99
CA PHE A 149 -14.49 -14.06 -13.54
C PHE A 149 -15.54 -13.86 -14.64
N ALA A 150 -15.24 -14.17 -15.90
CA ALA A 150 -16.26 -14.25 -16.94
C ALA A 150 -17.22 -15.43 -16.69
N LYS A 151 -18.53 -15.21 -16.85
CA LYS A 151 -19.58 -16.19 -16.56
C LYS A 151 -19.36 -17.53 -17.24
N GLU A 152 -18.95 -17.52 -18.51
CA GLU A 152 -18.70 -18.72 -19.32
C GLU A 152 -17.57 -19.62 -18.77
N ASN A 153 -16.60 -19.02 -18.07
CA ASN A 153 -15.43 -19.71 -17.54
C ASN A 153 -15.48 -19.88 -16.02
N PHE A 154 -16.45 -19.28 -15.34
CA PHE A 154 -16.49 -19.22 -13.89
C PHE A 154 -16.72 -20.61 -13.30
N ASN A 155 -15.71 -21.14 -12.61
CA ASN A 155 -15.80 -22.44 -11.94
C ASN A 155 -14.89 -22.51 -10.71
N GLN A 156 -15.24 -23.41 -9.79
CA GLN A 156 -14.57 -23.58 -8.50
C GLN A 156 -13.11 -24.03 -8.63
N GLU A 157 -12.79 -24.87 -9.61
CA GLU A 157 -11.43 -25.37 -9.81
C GLU A 157 -10.47 -24.25 -10.26
N SER A 158 -10.93 -23.41 -11.18
CA SER A 158 -10.16 -22.27 -11.70
C SER A 158 -9.94 -21.21 -10.62
N LEU A 159 -10.94 -20.94 -9.79
CA LEU A 159 -10.82 -20.08 -8.60
C LEU A 159 -9.86 -20.66 -7.57
N ARG A 160 -9.95 -21.97 -7.28
CA ARG A 160 -9.02 -22.63 -6.35
C ARG A 160 -7.58 -22.52 -6.85
N ASN A 161 -7.34 -22.76 -8.14
CA ASN A 161 -6.01 -22.64 -8.73
C ASN A 161 -5.50 -21.19 -8.70
N PHE A 162 -6.37 -20.21 -8.97
CA PHE A 162 -6.05 -18.80 -8.81
C PHE A 162 -5.65 -18.45 -7.38
N THR A 163 -6.43 -18.89 -6.39
CA THR A 163 -6.18 -18.69 -4.97
C THR A 163 -4.87 -19.32 -4.52
N LEU A 164 -4.63 -20.59 -4.86
CA LEU A 164 -3.36 -21.26 -4.54
C LEU A 164 -2.15 -20.52 -5.13
N ASN A 165 -2.27 -20.01 -6.35
CA ASN A 165 -1.20 -19.22 -6.97
C ASN A 165 -1.03 -17.86 -6.29
N GLY A 166 -2.11 -17.19 -5.88
CA GLY A 166 -2.06 -15.96 -5.09
C GLY A 166 -1.38 -16.18 -3.73
N LEU A 167 -1.79 -17.21 -2.99
CA LEU A 167 -1.21 -17.56 -1.69
C LEU A 167 0.26 -17.95 -1.80
N LYS A 168 0.66 -18.74 -2.82
CA LYS A 168 2.08 -19.06 -3.06
C LYS A 168 2.93 -17.81 -3.30
N LYS A 169 2.42 -16.84 -4.06
CA LYS A 169 3.12 -15.56 -4.29
C LYS A 169 3.27 -14.74 -3.01
N LEU A 170 2.26 -14.73 -2.14
CA LEU A 170 2.30 -14.06 -0.84
C LEU A 170 3.30 -14.74 0.10
N ASN A 171 3.19 -16.05 0.29
CA ASN A 171 4.11 -16.82 1.12
C ASN A 171 5.55 -16.64 0.66
N ARG A 172 5.84 -16.74 -0.65
CA ARG A 172 7.20 -16.53 -1.16
C ARG A 172 7.74 -15.12 -0.89
N ARG A 173 6.88 -14.09 -0.91
CA ARG A 173 7.27 -12.72 -0.55
C ARG A 173 7.51 -12.58 0.96
N GLU A 174 6.71 -13.23 1.78
CA GLU A 174 6.87 -13.25 3.24
C GLU A 174 8.11 -14.05 3.64
N GLU A 175 8.30 -15.25 3.11
CA GLU A 175 9.50 -16.08 3.25
C GLU A 175 10.74 -15.31 2.78
N HIS A 176 10.68 -14.62 1.65
CA HIS A 176 11.79 -13.78 1.19
C HIS A 176 12.09 -12.65 2.19
N LYS A 177 11.08 -11.96 2.72
CA LYS A 177 11.26 -10.93 3.74
C LYS A 177 11.83 -11.50 5.03
N GLU A 178 11.33 -12.64 5.49
CA GLU A 178 11.77 -13.30 6.72
C GLU A 178 13.19 -13.84 6.58
N LEU A 179 13.53 -14.46 5.46
CA LEU A 179 14.88 -14.92 5.14
C LEU A 179 15.84 -13.72 5.02
N THR A 180 15.44 -12.64 4.35
CA THR A 180 16.24 -11.41 4.29
C THR A 180 16.48 -10.86 5.69
N LYS A 181 15.45 -10.85 6.55
CA LYS A 181 15.59 -10.42 7.96
C LYS A 181 16.56 -11.32 8.73
N LYS A 182 16.46 -12.65 8.60
CA LYS A 182 17.36 -13.62 9.26
C LYS A 182 18.81 -13.46 8.81
N LEU A 183 19.05 -13.27 7.51
CA LEU A 183 20.39 -13.10 6.96
C LEU A 183 21.04 -11.75 7.33
N LEU A 184 20.22 -10.73 7.64
CA LEU A 184 20.70 -9.41 8.10
C LEU A 184 20.79 -9.30 9.62
N ASP A 185 20.38 -10.34 10.36
CA ASP A 185 20.48 -10.37 11.82
C ASP A 185 21.94 -10.50 12.26
N GLU A 186 22.33 -9.80 13.33
CA GLU A 186 23.71 -9.80 13.85
C GLU A 186 24.13 -11.21 14.28
N ASN A 187 23.19 -12.01 14.81
CA ASN A 187 23.42 -13.41 15.17
C ASN A 187 23.82 -14.30 13.98
N TYR A 188 23.49 -13.91 12.75
CA TYR A 188 23.90 -14.68 11.57
C TYR A 188 25.36 -14.40 11.17
N GLN A 189 25.92 -13.26 11.58
CA GLN A 189 27.33 -12.93 11.33
C GLN A 189 28.26 -13.85 12.11
N GLU A 190 27.93 -14.18 13.35
CA GLU A 190 28.65 -15.17 14.17
C GLU A 190 28.68 -16.52 13.46
N LYS A 191 27.54 -16.93 12.90
CA LYS A 191 27.42 -18.19 12.15
C LYS A 191 28.28 -18.20 10.88
N ILE A 192 28.46 -17.06 10.22
CA ILE A 192 29.38 -16.95 9.08
C ILE A 192 30.82 -17.04 9.54
N SER A 193 31.18 -16.41 10.66
CA SER A 193 32.51 -16.52 11.24
C SER A 193 32.87 -17.98 11.58
N GLU A 194 31.92 -18.71 12.18
CA GLU A 194 32.08 -20.16 12.44
C GLU A 194 32.26 -20.98 11.15
N LEU A 195 31.49 -20.67 10.10
CA LEU A 195 31.63 -21.36 8.80
C LEU A 195 32.99 -21.09 8.16
N ILE A 196 33.50 -19.86 8.26
CA ILE A 196 34.85 -19.53 7.76
C ILE A 196 35.91 -20.29 8.57
N LYS A 197 35.78 -20.37 9.90
CA LYS A 197 36.68 -21.18 10.73
C LYS A 197 36.69 -22.65 10.27
N GLN A 198 35.52 -23.23 10.03
CA GLN A 198 35.37 -24.61 9.58
C GLN A 198 36.00 -24.88 8.22
N ASP A 199 35.92 -23.93 7.29
CA ASP A 199 36.47 -24.06 5.93
C ASP A 199 38.01 -24.12 5.89
N PHE A 200 38.69 -23.56 6.90
CA PHE A 200 40.16 -23.47 6.95
C PHE A 200 40.83 -24.39 7.98
N LEU A 201 40.05 -25.09 8.82
CA LEU A 201 40.55 -25.99 9.87
C LEU A 201 41.35 -27.18 9.34
N ASP A 202 41.19 -27.53 8.06
CA ASP A 202 41.91 -28.62 7.40
C ASP A 202 43.34 -28.21 6.97
N GLN A 203 43.58 -26.91 6.83
CA GLN A 203 44.82 -26.33 6.29
C GLN A 203 45.62 -25.53 7.32
N TYR A 204 44.95 -24.96 8.32
CA TYR A 204 45.55 -24.08 9.32
C TYR A 204 45.13 -24.49 10.73
N ASP A 205 45.97 -24.20 11.72
CA ASP A 205 45.62 -24.41 13.13
C ASP A 205 44.56 -23.38 13.59
N GLY A 206 43.75 -23.79 14.57
CA GLY A 206 42.64 -22.98 15.05
C GLY A 206 43.05 -21.63 15.65
N GLU A 207 44.20 -21.57 16.32
CA GLU A 207 44.70 -20.33 16.95
C GLU A 207 45.07 -19.28 15.90
N LEU A 208 45.76 -19.70 14.82
CA LEU A 208 46.09 -18.83 13.71
C LEU A 208 44.82 -18.29 13.03
N ILE A 209 43.83 -19.17 12.76
CA ILE A 209 42.56 -18.77 12.14
C ILE A 209 41.82 -17.74 13.01
N GLU A 210 41.79 -17.96 14.33
CA GLU A 210 41.11 -17.08 15.28
C GLU A 210 41.78 -15.70 15.35
N SER A 211 43.12 -15.67 15.45
CA SER A 211 43.89 -14.42 15.44
C SER A 211 43.69 -13.59 14.16
N VAL A 212 43.50 -14.25 13.01
CA VAL A 212 43.23 -13.58 11.74
C VAL A 212 41.81 -13.03 11.73
N LEU A 213 40.82 -13.81 12.17
CA LEU A 213 39.42 -13.39 12.19
C LEU A 213 39.14 -12.25 13.19
N GLU A 214 39.86 -12.17 14.30
CA GLU A 214 39.78 -11.03 15.24
C GLU A 214 40.12 -9.69 14.57
N ASN A 215 40.95 -9.70 13.53
CA ASN A 215 41.36 -8.52 12.79
C ASN A 215 40.46 -8.22 11.57
N LEU A 216 39.42 -9.02 11.33
CA LEU A 216 38.53 -8.91 10.18
C LEU A 216 37.10 -8.60 10.61
N ARG A 217 36.43 -7.73 9.84
CA ARG A 217 35.02 -7.40 10.04
C ARG A 217 34.19 -8.06 8.94
N ILE A 218 33.26 -8.92 9.34
CA ILE A 218 32.33 -9.60 8.43
C ILE A 218 30.97 -8.92 8.52
N GLU A 219 30.40 -8.51 7.38
CA GLU A 219 29.08 -7.89 7.34
C GLU A 219 28.27 -8.33 6.12
N ILE A 220 26.99 -8.59 6.34
CA ILE A 220 26.01 -8.72 5.26
C ILE A 220 25.22 -7.43 5.17
N ARG A 221 25.23 -6.82 3.99
CA ARG A 221 24.47 -5.59 3.71
C ARG A 221 23.51 -5.82 2.56
N ALA A 222 22.29 -5.33 2.69
CA ALA A 222 21.34 -5.33 1.59
C ALA A 222 21.86 -4.39 0.48
N LYS A 223 21.86 -4.88 -0.78
CA LYS A 223 22.37 -4.14 -1.95
C LYS A 223 21.69 -2.77 -2.15
N ASN A 224 20.47 -2.60 -1.64
CA ASN A 224 19.69 -1.36 -1.72
C ASN A 224 19.25 -0.84 -0.33
N ALA A 225 20.00 -1.12 0.74
CA ALA A 225 19.81 -0.37 1.97
C ALA A 225 20.28 1.08 1.71
N LEU A 226 19.34 2.03 1.72
CA LEU A 226 19.68 3.42 2.04
C LEU A 226 20.58 3.39 3.29
N PRO A 227 21.65 4.21 3.35
CA PRO A 227 22.66 4.07 4.37
C PRO A 227 22.01 4.10 5.76
N THR A 228 22.18 3.02 6.52
CA THR A 228 21.96 3.04 7.96
C THR A 228 22.80 4.18 8.51
N GLN A 229 22.17 5.10 9.23
CA GLN A 229 22.82 6.20 9.90
C GLN A 229 23.76 5.64 10.97
N SER A 230 25.00 5.36 10.62
CA SER A 230 26.10 5.29 11.57
C SER A 230 27.36 5.83 10.90
N GLU A 231 27.82 6.94 11.47
CA GLU A 231 29.08 7.63 11.22
C GLU A 231 29.26 8.29 9.85
N LEU A 232 28.80 9.55 9.77
CA LEU A 232 29.29 10.49 8.77
C LEU A 232 30.73 10.87 9.10
N PRO A 233 31.70 10.67 8.19
CA PRO A 233 32.95 11.41 8.21
C PRO A 233 32.62 12.90 8.06
N LYS A 234 33.20 13.73 8.93
CA LYS A 234 33.16 15.18 8.78
C LYS A 234 33.87 15.58 7.47
N ARG A 235 33.24 16.49 6.72
CA ARG A 235 33.70 17.27 5.53
C ARG A 235 33.43 16.57 4.19
N GLU A 236 32.83 17.18 3.17
CA GLU A 236 32.67 18.59 2.79
C GLU A 236 31.34 18.75 2.03
N PHE A 237 30.40 19.54 2.56
CA PHE A 237 29.24 20.00 1.78
C PHE A 237 29.68 21.20 0.94
N SER A 238 30.01 20.97 -0.33
CA SER A 238 29.91 22.02 -1.34
C SER A 238 29.50 21.41 -2.69
N LYS A 239 28.18 21.39 -2.91
CA LYS A 239 27.54 21.64 -4.21
C LYS A 239 26.05 21.77 -3.95
N GLU A 240 25.64 23.03 -3.79
CA GLU A 240 24.24 23.43 -3.76
C GLU A 240 23.53 22.86 -4.99
N ARG A 241 22.56 21.97 -4.78
CA ARG A 241 21.48 21.82 -5.74
C ARG A 241 20.63 23.07 -5.62
N ILE A 242 20.84 24.00 -6.55
CA ILE A 242 19.94 25.12 -6.76
C ILE A 242 18.62 24.52 -7.26
N VAL A 243 17.68 24.35 -6.34
CA VAL A 243 16.27 24.12 -6.66
C VAL A 243 15.70 25.50 -6.97
N ASP A 244 15.22 25.70 -8.20
CA ASP A 244 14.58 26.95 -8.60
C ASP A 244 13.24 27.11 -7.84
N TYR A 245 13.19 28.07 -6.92
CA TYR A 245 12.01 28.41 -6.11
C TYR A 245 11.19 29.58 -6.71
N SER A 246 11.22 29.75 -8.03
CA SER A 246 10.50 30.79 -8.77
C SER A 246 8.97 30.79 -8.58
N ASN A 247 8.38 29.80 -7.90
CA ASN A 247 6.92 29.70 -7.67
C ASN A 247 6.39 30.29 -6.35
N GLY A 248 7.20 30.97 -5.52
CA GLY A 248 6.69 31.71 -4.35
C GLY A 248 6.13 30.84 -3.21
N ILE A 249 6.37 29.53 -3.24
CA ILE A 249 5.94 28.56 -2.22
C ILE A 249 7.07 28.38 -1.20
N LEU A 250 6.75 28.50 0.10
CA LEU A 250 7.71 28.24 1.18
C LEU A 250 8.27 26.80 1.07
N PRO A 251 9.61 26.63 1.03
CA PRO A 251 10.27 25.33 1.07
C PRO A 251 10.08 24.69 2.46
N ILE A 252 9.48 23.49 2.49
CA ILE A 252 9.27 22.71 3.70
C ILE A 252 9.87 21.32 3.48
N GLU A 253 10.85 20.97 4.29
CA GLU A 253 11.51 19.66 4.31
C GLU A 253 11.03 18.86 5.52
N LEU A 254 10.85 17.55 5.35
CA LEU A 254 10.47 16.62 6.41
C LEU A 254 11.67 15.75 6.81
N ASN A 255 11.73 15.35 8.07
CA ASN A 255 12.67 14.35 8.58
C ASN A 255 11.92 13.38 9.53
N PRO A 256 11.59 12.15 9.11
CA PRO A 256 11.98 11.49 7.86
C PRO A 256 11.46 12.18 6.58
N SER A 257 12.20 12.06 5.46
CA SER A 257 11.94 12.82 4.23
C SER A 257 10.70 12.40 3.46
N THR A 258 10.17 11.20 3.69
CA THR A 258 8.92 10.75 3.07
C THR A 258 7.72 11.19 3.92
N GLU A 259 6.72 11.83 3.29
CA GLU A 259 5.51 12.27 4.00
C GLU A 259 4.78 11.09 4.65
N TYR A 260 4.78 9.91 4.01
CA TYR A 260 4.19 8.69 4.56
C TYR A 260 4.85 8.26 5.87
N GLU A 261 6.19 8.17 5.91
CA GLU A 261 6.91 7.75 7.10
C GLU A 261 6.83 8.81 8.21
N PHE A 262 7.01 10.08 7.84
CA PHE A 262 6.85 11.20 8.76
C PHE A 262 5.46 11.18 9.41
N LYS A 263 4.40 11.00 8.61
CA LYS A 263 3.02 10.92 9.08
C LYS A 263 2.80 9.73 10.02
N ARG A 264 3.31 8.55 9.65
CA ARG A 264 3.22 7.34 10.47
C ARG A 264 3.87 7.57 11.84
N ARG A 265 5.07 8.17 11.88
CA ARG A 265 5.77 8.48 13.14
C ARG A 265 5.07 9.57 13.94
N LEU A 266 4.62 10.65 13.30
CA LEU A 266 3.88 11.74 13.96
C LEU A 266 2.58 11.25 14.62
N LEU A 267 1.89 10.28 14.00
CA LEU A 267 0.68 9.70 14.57
C LEU A 267 0.94 8.91 15.86
N LEU A 268 2.14 8.33 15.99
CA LEU A 268 2.58 7.59 17.18
C LEU A 268 3.10 8.54 18.28
N THR A 269 4.00 9.47 17.93
CA THR A 269 4.67 10.35 18.90
C THR A 269 3.81 11.55 19.30
N LYS A 270 2.85 11.93 18.46
CA LYS A 270 2.04 13.17 18.55
C LYS A 270 2.86 14.44 18.72
N THR A 271 4.16 14.39 18.41
CA THR A 271 5.11 15.48 18.63
C THR A 271 6.09 15.54 17.46
N ALA A 272 6.38 16.74 16.99
CA ALA A 272 7.44 17.04 16.00
C ALA A 272 8.11 18.38 16.34
N TYR A 273 9.24 18.67 15.71
CA TYR A 273 10.02 19.88 15.90
C TYR A 273 10.11 20.64 14.57
N ILE A 274 9.72 21.91 14.59
CA ILE A 274 9.72 22.78 13.42
C ILE A 274 10.89 23.75 13.58
N THR A 275 11.89 23.61 12.72
CA THR A 275 13.06 24.49 12.64
C THR A 275 12.90 25.43 11.46
N THR A 276 12.69 26.71 11.74
CA THR A 276 12.59 27.77 10.74
C THR A 276 13.97 28.40 10.54
N PHE A 277 14.45 28.44 9.29
CA PHE A 277 15.69 29.09 8.90
C PHE A 277 15.39 30.45 8.27
N TYR A 278 16.14 31.47 8.66
CA TYR A 278 15.98 32.85 8.20
C TYR A 278 17.14 33.26 7.30
N LYS A 279 16.88 34.18 6.36
CA LYS A 279 17.88 34.70 5.41
C LYS A 279 19.09 35.37 6.07
N ASN A 280 18.98 35.77 7.34
CA ASN A 280 20.09 36.32 8.11
C ASN A 280 21.00 35.24 8.74
N GLY A 281 20.80 33.96 8.39
CA GLY A 281 21.57 32.82 8.89
C GLY A 281 21.11 32.28 10.24
N THR A 282 20.13 32.91 10.90
CA THR A 282 19.59 32.44 12.18
C THR A 282 18.56 31.34 11.99
N SER A 283 18.35 30.51 13.02
CA SER A 283 17.31 29.48 13.03
C SER A 283 16.54 29.45 14.34
N LYS A 284 15.25 29.13 14.29
CA LYS A 284 14.39 28.98 15.48
C LYS A 284 13.66 27.65 15.44
N GLN A 285 13.82 26.85 16.49
CA GLN A 285 13.06 25.61 16.67
C GLN A 285 11.83 25.84 17.56
N LYS A 286 10.68 25.26 17.18
CA LYS A 286 9.45 25.21 17.98
C LYS A 286 8.94 23.78 18.03
N VAL A 287 8.37 23.38 19.16
CA VAL A 287 7.68 22.09 19.30
C VAL A 287 6.28 22.18 18.67
N TRP A 288 5.96 21.20 17.83
CA TRP A 288 4.62 20.96 17.31
C TRP A 288 3.94 19.83 18.08
N ASN A 289 3.04 20.22 18.98
CA ASN A 289 2.13 19.28 19.66
C ASN A 289 0.96 18.93 18.73
N ALA A 290 0.96 17.71 18.20
CA ALA A 290 0.04 17.21 17.19
C ALA A 290 -1.06 16.30 17.78
N ASN A 291 -1.51 16.56 19.01
CA ASN A 291 -2.51 15.75 19.72
C ASN A 291 -3.85 15.59 18.96
N ARG A 292 -4.21 16.58 18.13
CA ARG A 292 -5.43 16.57 17.30
C ARG A 292 -5.20 15.98 15.90
N PHE A 293 -3.98 15.57 15.57
CA PHE A 293 -3.61 15.03 14.26
C PHE A 293 -4.10 13.59 14.13
N ARG A 294 -4.90 13.35 13.09
CA ARG A 294 -5.56 12.07 12.79
C ARG A 294 -5.04 11.48 11.48
N GLU A 295 -5.34 10.22 11.20
CA GLU A 295 -4.96 9.60 9.92
C GLU A 295 -5.48 10.35 8.69
N THR A 296 -6.62 11.03 8.82
CA THR A 296 -7.19 11.88 7.76
C THR A 296 -6.51 13.26 7.63
N SER A 297 -5.62 13.64 8.55
CA SER A 297 -4.91 14.92 8.51
C SER A 297 -3.78 14.90 7.47
N GLY A 298 -3.65 15.97 6.69
CA GLY A 298 -2.50 16.19 5.80
C GLY A 298 -1.34 16.88 6.53
N VAL A 299 -0.11 16.40 6.34
CA VAL A 299 1.07 16.95 7.05
C VAL A 299 1.39 18.34 6.52
N LEU A 300 1.60 18.45 5.20
CA LEU A 300 1.94 19.72 4.56
C LEU A 300 0.80 20.73 4.65
N GLY A 301 -0.45 20.28 4.55
CA GLY A 301 -1.63 21.15 4.73
C GLY A 301 -1.67 21.78 6.12
N ASN A 302 -1.38 21.02 7.17
CA ASN A 302 -1.35 21.54 8.53
C ASN A 302 -0.20 22.54 8.74
N LEU A 303 0.98 22.22 8.22
CA LEU A 303 2.13 23.12 8.27
C LEU A 303 1.85 24.44 7.53
N ARG A 304 1.35 24.38 6.30
CA ARG A 304 1.04 25.58 5.48
C ARG A 304 -0.12 26.42 6.03
N SER A 305 -0.98 25.84 6.86
CA SER A 305 -2.08 26.57 7.51
C SER A 305 -1.60 27.55 8.60
N ARG A 306 -0.37 27.38 9.09
CA ARG A 306 0.22 28.22 10.14
C ARG A 306 0.41 29.67 9.67
N PRO A 307 0.02 30.68 10.45
CA PRO A 307 0.07 32.08 10.03
C PRO A 307 1.43 32.50 9.46
N GLU A 308 2.53 32.08 10.11
CA GLU A 308 3.88 32.44 9.69
C GLU A 308 4.34 31.78 8.36
N PHE A 309 3.64 30.74 7.88
CA PHE A 309 4.01 29.97 6.68
C PHE A 309 3.09 30.23 5.48
N ARG A 310 2.10 31.11 5.63
CA ARG A 310 1.17 31.49 4.56
C ARG A 310 1.87 32.35 3.52
N ASN A 311 1.38 32.29 2.29
CA ASN A 311 1.93 33.08 1.18
C ASN A 311 1.92 34.58 1.52
N GLY A 312 3.05 35.25 1.30
CA GLY A 312 3.26 36.67 1.59
C GLY A 312 3.82 36.93 3.00
N GLU A 313 3.49 36.10 3.99
CA GLU A 313 3.93 36.31 5.38
C GLU A 313 5.33 35.76 5.64
N TRP A 314 5.65 34.57 5.10
CA TRP A 314 6.96 33.97 5.30
C TRP A 314 8.08 34.79 4.65
N GLN A 315 7.79 35.46 3.52
CA GLN A 315 8.72 36.37 2.85
C GLN A 315 8.97 37.65 3.68
N LYS A 316 7.91 38.24 4.26
CA LYS A 316 8.03 39.42 5.15
C LYS A 316 8.86 39.11 6.40
N LEU A 317 8.69 37.90 6.94
CA LEU A 317 9.44 37.42 8.10
C LEU A 317 10.88 36.99 7.76
N GLY A 318 11.30 37.09 6.50
CA GLY A 318 12.64 36.71 6.05
C GLY A 318 12.93 35.22 6.21
N ILE A 319 11.90 34.37 6.19
CA ILE A 319 12.04 32.92 6.25
C ILE A 319 12.61 32.45 4.91
N GLU A 320 13.57 31.54 4.96
CA GLU A 320 14.20 30.93 3.80
C GLU A 320 13.64 29.53 3.56
N LYS A 321 13.62 28.70 4.61
CA LYS A 321 13.11 27.32 4.58
C LYS A 321 12.67 26.85 5.96
N VAL A 322 11.90 25.76 5.99
CA VAL A 322 11.47 25.10 7.22
C VAL A 322 11.83 23.62 7.16
N LEU A 323 12.48 23.12 8.20
CA LEU A 323 12.69 21.68 8.42
C LEU A 323 11.77 21.21 9.54
N VAL A 324 11.05 20.12 9.32
CA VAL A 324 10.20 19.50 10.35
C VAL A 324 10.70 18.10 10.65
N SER A 325 11.14 17.85 11.88
CA SER A 325 11.67 16.56 12.32
C SER A 325 10.80 15.88 13.38
N ILE A 326 10.78 14.55 13.39
CA ILE A 326 10.18 13.76 14.48
C ILE A 326 11.13 13.71 15.68
N ASP A 327 12.42 13.54 15.38
CA ASP A 327 13.49 13.45 16.36
C ASP A 327 14.06 14.86 16.61
N LYS A 328 14.46 15.13 17.86
CA LYS A 328 14.87 16.46 18.32
C LYS A 328 16.19 16.92 17.71
#